data_AF-A0A9Q6IGI4-F1
#
_entry.id   AF-A0A9Q6IGI4-F1
#
_cell.length_a   1.000
_cell.length_b   1.000
_cell.length_c   1.000
_cell.angle_alpha   90.00
_cell.angle_beta   90.00
_cell.angle_gamma   90.00
#
_symmetry.space_group_name_H-M   'P 1'
#
loop_
_entity.id
_entity.type
_entity.pdbx_description
1 polymer ?
#
loop_
_entity_poly.entity_id
_entity_poly.type
_entity_poly.pdbx_seq_one_letter_code
_entity_poly.pdbx_strand_id
1 'polypeptide(L)'
;MTIKTLGHVTFAASGEAQHSLFRVNPDVPLREALEQVSQLLFHAKHLARDAALERDDRYAWAAHYFSEMGKAIVDDLCLGSWPAAGEGQRAG
;
A
#
# COMPACT_ATOMS: atom_id res chain seq x y z
N MET A 1 16.61 -14.99 4.01
CA MET A 1 16.28 -13.56 3.85
C MET A 1 14.79 -13.43 4.12
N THR A 2 14.38 -12.68 5.14
CA THR A 2 12.96 -12.48 5.46
C THR A 2 12.51 -11.19 4.80
N ILE A 3 11.56 -11.27 3.87
CA ILE A 3 10.95 -10.09 3.25
C ILE A 3 9.99 -9.46 4.27
N LYS A 4 10.10 -8.15 4.42
CA LYS A 4 9.31 -7.33 5.35
C LYS A 4 9.12 -5.94 4.75
N THR A 5 8.12 -5.22 5.23
CA THR A 5 7.93 -3.81 4.87
C THR A 5 9.15 -2.98 5.31
N LEU A 6 9.51 -1.99 4.50
CA LEU A 6 10.57 -1.02 4.77
C LEU A 6 10.01 0.27 5.39
N GLY A 7 8.72 0.54 5.18
CA GLY A 7 8.04 1.75 5.64
C GLY A 7 8.51 3.02 4.96
N HIS A 8 8.87 2.94 3.68
CA HIS A 8 9.25 4.08 2.84
C HIS A 8 8.05 4.66 2.09
N VAL A 9 7.01 3.86 1.83
CA VAL A 9 5.84 4.31 1.08
C VAL A 9 4.86 5.07 1.97
N THR A 10 4.39 6.22 1.47
CA THR A 10 3.36 7.06 2.09
C THR A 10 2.08 7.10 1.25
N PHE A 11 0.94 7.36 1.88
CA PHE A 11 -0.37 7.43 1.22
C PHE A 11 -1.33 8.43 1.91
N ALA A 12 -2.51 8.62 1.31
CA ALA A 12 -3.52 9.62 1.71
C ALA A 12 -2.95 11.04 1.78
N ALA A 13 -2.61 11.58 0.61
CA ALA A 13 -2.18 12.97 0.48
C ALA A 13 -3.31 13.91 0.94
N SER A 14 -2.98 14.89 1.79
CA SER A 14 -3.94 15.86 2.32
C SER A 14 -3.61 17.29 1.91
N GLY A 15 -4.67 18.03 1.56
CA GLY A 15 -4.62 19.43 1.16
C GLY A 15 -3.97 19.67 -0.21
N GLU A 16 -3.94 20.94 -0.62
CA GLU A 16 -3.33 21.37 -1.90
C GLU A 16 -1.83 21.06 -1.95
N ALA A 17 -1.16 21.07 -0.80
CA ALA A 17 0.26 20.77 -0.67
C ALA A 17 0.59 19.26 -0.68
N GLN A 18 -0.41 18.38 -0.80
CA GLN A 18 -0.27 16.92 -0.85
C GLN A 18 0.62 16.35 0.28
N HIS A 19 0.41 16.82 1.51
CA HIS A 19 1.16 16.29 2.64
C HIS A 19 0.78 14.83 2.85
N SER A 20 1.78 13.94 2.81
CA SER A 20 1.63 12.54 3.17
C SER A 20 1.28 12.40 4.65
N LEU A 21 0.03 12.02 4.95
CA LEU A 21 -0.43 11.86 6.33
C LEU A 21 -0.06 10.50 6.94
N PHE A 22 -0.04 9.46 6.11
CA PHE A 22 0.19 8.10 6.56
C PHE A 22 1.35 7.44 5.81
N ARG A 23 1.92 6.44 6.47
CA ARG A 23 3.10 5.69 6.03
C ARG A 23 2.88 4.22 6.34
N VAL A 24 3.45 3.34 5.52
CA VAL A 24 3.55 1.91 5.86
C VAL A 24 4.48 1.73 7.06
N ASN A 25 4.06 0.93 8.05
CA ASN A 25 4.93 0.63 9.18
C ASN A 25 6.07 -0.28 8.73
N PRO A 26 7.33 0.00 9.11
CA PRO A 26 8.45 -0.86 8.79
C PRO A 26 8.36 -2.18 9.57
N ASP A 27 9.14 -3.16 9.13
CA ASP A 27 9.42 -4.41 9.84
C ASP A 27 8.22 -5.36 10.01
N VAL A 28 7.14 -5.17 9.25
CA VAL A 28 6.02 -6.12 9.20
C VAL A 28 6.37 -7.27 8.26
N PRO A 29 6.29 -8.54 8.70
CA PRO A 29 6.60 -9.70 7.86
C PRO A 29 5.71 -9.80 6.61
N LEU A 30 6.27 -10.27 5.49
CA LEU A 30 5.57 -10.40 4.21
C LEU A 30 4.19 -11.06 4.32
N ARG A 31 4.08 -12.16 5.06
CA ARG A 31 2.82 -12.91 5.19
C ARG A 31 1.72 -12.06 5.84
N GLU A 32 2.05 -11.41 6.96
CA GLU A 32 1.11 -10.57 7.71
C GLU A 32 0.71 -9.34 6.89
N ALA A 33 1.68 -8.72 6.21
CA ALA A 33 1.42 -7.59 5.32
C ALA A 33 0.47 -7.96 4.16
N LEU A 34 0.72 -9.09 3.48
CA LEU A 34 -0.14 -9.56 2.38
C LEU A 34 -1.52 -10.05 2.84
N GLU A 35 -1.62 -10.60 4.06
CA GLU A 35 -2.90 -10.93 4.67
C GLU A 35 -3.73 -9.66 4.87
N GLN A 36 -3.13 -8.60 5.41
CA GLN A 36 -3.80 -7.30 5.58
C GLN A 36 -4.22 -6.70 4.22
N VAL A 37 -3.36 -6.75 3.20
CA VAL A 37 -3.69 -6.32 1.84
C VAL A 37 -4.91 -7.07 1.30
N SER A 38 -4.97 -8.39 1.51
CA SER A 38 -6.08 -9.22 1.03
C SER A 38 -7.41 -8.81 1.68
N GLN A 39 -7.40 -8.53 2.99
CA GLN A 39 -8.59 -8.04 3.71
C GLN A 39 -9.01 -6.65 3.21
N LEU A 40 -8.07 -5.71 3.06
CA LEU A 40 -8.35 -4.37 2.56
C LEU A 40 -8.96 -4.41 1.15
N LEU A 41 -8.39 -5.19 0.24
CA LEU A 41 -8.87 -5.30 -1.13
C LEU A 41 -10.21 -6.06 -1.23
N PHE A 42 -10.48 -7.00 -0.32
CA PHE A 42 -11.79 -7.63 -0.21
C PHE A 42 -12.86 -6.59 0.14
N HIS A 43 -12.65 -5.79 1.18
CA HIS A 43 -13.58 -4.73 1.58
C HIS A 43 -13.71 -3.64 0.52
N ALA A 44 -12.60 -3.21 -0.08
CA ALA A 44 -12.62 -2.21 -1.14
C ALA A 44 -13.49 -2.65 -2.33
N LYS A 45 -13.36 -3.90 -2.77
CA LYS A 45 -14.18 -4.47 -3.86
C LYS A 45 -15.66 -4.55 -3.47
N HIS A 46 -15.96 -4.93 -2.24
CA HIS A 46 -17.34 -5.00 -1.75
C HIS A 46 -17.99 -3.61 -1.74
N LEU A 47 -17.33 -2.63 -1.12
CA LEU A 47 -17.80 -1.26 -1.04
C LEU A 47 -17.92 -0.57 -2.41
N ALA A 48 -16.96 -0.79 -3.31
CA ALA A 48 -17.02 -0.28 -4.67
C ALA A 48 -18.20 -0.87 -5.45
N ARG A 49 -18.49 -2.16 -5.25
CA ARG A 49 -19.64 -2.83 -5.85
C ARG A 49 -20.95 -2.25 -5.32
N ASP A 50 -21.05 -2.06 -4.01
CA ASP A 50 -22.25 -1.49 -3.37
C ASP A 50 -22.48 -0.05 -3.85
N ALA A 51 -21.42 0.78 -3.91
CA ALA A 51 -21.49 2.13 -4.46
C ALA A 51 -21.97 2.16 -5.93
N ALA A 52 -21.48 1.22 -6.74
CA ALA A 52 -21.85 1.11 -8.15
C ALA A 52 -23.30 0.63 -8.36
N LEU A 53 -23.78 -0.32 -7.53
CA LEU A 53 -25.12 -0.89 -7.64
C LEU A 53 -26.19 0.01 -7.03
N GLU A 54 -25.95 0.55 -5.84
CA GLU A 54 -26.91 1.40 -5.13
C GLU A 54 -26.87 2.86 -5.62
N ARG A 55 -25.92 3.20 -6.51
CA ARG A 55 -25.63 4.58 -6.99
C ARG A 55 -25.42 5.54 -5.83
N ASP A 56 -24.79 5.03 -4.78
CA ASP A 56 -24.58 5.71 -3.52
C ASP A 56 -23.08 5.92 -3.31
N ASP A 57 -22.68 7.19 -3.32
CA ASP A 57 -21.28 7.59 -3.21
C ASP A 57 -20.72 7.49 -1.78
N ARG A 58 -21.58 7.20 -0.78
CA ARG A 58 -21.16 7.04 0.62
C ARG A 58 -20.05 6.01 0.79
N TYR A 59 -20.04 4.95 -0.02
CA TYR A 59 -19.01 3.89 0.05
C TYR A 59 -17.85 4.08 -0.93
N ALA A 60 -17.97 5.00 -1.89
CA ALA A 60 -16.94 5.20 -2.93
C ALA A 60 -15.61 5.68 -2.32
N TRP A 61 -15.66 6.63 -1.40
CA TRP A 61 -14.46 7.14 -0.72
C TRP A 61 -13.81 6.08 0.18
N ALA A 62 -14.61 5.27 0.89
CA ALA A 62 -14.07 4.19 1.71
C ALA A 62 -13.37 3.12 0.85
N ALA A 63 -13.98 2.73 -0.27
CA ALA A 63 -13.37 1.82 -1.24
C ALA A 63 -12.05 2.38 -1.81
N HIS A 64 -12.03 3.68 -2.11
CA HIS A 64 -10.84 4.38 -2.57
C HIS A 64 -9.71 4.32 -1.53
N TYR A 65 -9.96 4.69 -0.27
CA TYR A 65 -8.94 4.66 0.77
C TYR A 65 -8.42 3.26 1.08
N PHE A 66 -9.28 2.23 1.12
CA PHE A 66 -8.82 0.85 1.30
C PHE A 66 -7.97 0.35 0.14
N SER A 67 -8.28 0.79 -1.09
CA SER A 67 -7.47 0.49 -2.27
C SER A 67 -6.11 1.18 -2.20
N GLU A 68 -6.06 2.46 -1.80
CA GLU A 68 -4.81 3.19 -1.59
C GLU A 68 -3.94 2.55 -0.51
N MET A 69 -4.51 2.16 0.63
CA MET A 69 -3.79 1.47 1.70
C MET A 69 -3.18 0.15 1.22
N GLY A 70 -3.97 -0.67 0.52
CA GLY A 70 -3.50 -1.95 -0.03
C GLY A 70 -2.36 -1.76 -1.03
N LYS A 71 -2.49 -0.75 -1.92
CA LYS A 71 -1.44 -0.39 -2.87
C LYS A 71 -0.15 0.03 -2.16
N ALA A 72 -0.25 0.90 -1.16
CA ALA A 72 0.91 1.38 -0.41
C ALA A 72 1.73 0.23 0.21
N ILE A 73 1.06 -0.76 0.80
CA ILE A 73 1.73 -1.93 1.39
C ILE A 73 2.44 -2.76 0.32
N VAL A 74 1.80 -3.00 -0.83
CA VAL A 74 2.40 -3.76 -1.94
C VAL A 74 3.61 -3.03 -2.50
N ASP A 75 3.48 -1.73 -2.77
CA ASP A 75 4.59 -0.90 -3.26
C ASP A 75 5.78 -0.93 -2.30
N ASP A 76 5.52 -0.87 -0.98
CA ASP A 76 6.57 -0.91 0.05
C ASP A 76 7.30 -2.26 0.11
N LEU A 77 6.57 -3.37 -0.03
CA LEU A 77 7.15 -4.72 -0.11
C LEU A 77 7.98 -4.91 -1.39
N CYS A 78 7.56 -4.30 -2.51
CA CYS A 78 8.30 -4.32 -3.77
C CYS A 78 9.65 -3.61 -3.69
N LEU A 79 9.76 -2.55 -2.88
CA LEU A 79 11.04 -1.89 -2.62
C LEU A 79 12.04 -2.82 -1.91
N GLY A 80 11.55 -3.72 -1.03
CA GLY A 80 12.38 -4.70 -0.32
C GLY A 80 12.72 -5.95 -1.13
N SER A 81 12.04 -6.20 -2.25
CA SER A 81 12.23 -7.40 -3.08
C SER A 81 13.09 -7.17 -4.33
N TRP A 82 13.34 -5.91 -4.70
CA TRP A 82 14.26 -5.58 -5.78
C TRP A 82 15.71 -5.58 -5.27
N PRO A 83 16.60 -6.46 -5.76
CA PRO A 83 18.02 -6.35 -5.45
C PRO A 83 18.49 -4.99 -5.97
N ALA A 84 19.05 -4.16 -5.09
CA ALA A 84 19.71 -2.93 -5.49
C ALA A 84 20.75 -3.28 -6.55
N ALA A 85 20.45 -2.96 -7.81
CA ALA A 85 21.37 -3.22 -8.91
C ALA A 85 22.58 -2.29 -8.72
N GLY A 86 23.71 -2.87 -8.31
CA GLY A 86 25.04 -2.32 -8.49
C GLY A 86 25.57 -1.44 -7.36
N GLU A 87 26.00 -2.06 -6.25
CA GLU A 87 27.23 -1.58 -5.60
C GLU A 87 28.41 -2.19 -6.36
N GLY A 88 29.10 -1.32 -7.09
CA GLY A 88 30.13 -1.66 -8.03
C GLY A 88 31.31 -2.36 -7.38
N GLN A 89 31.61 -3.54 -7.93
CA GLN A 89 32.97 -3.92 -8.30
C GLN A 89 33.72 -2.69 -8.88
N ARG A 90 34.46 -1.97 -8.04
CA ARG A 90 35.60 -1.15 -8.45
C ARG A 90 36.75 -1.50 -7.53
N ALA A 91 37.48 -2.51 -7.98
CA ALA A 91 38.89 -2.66 -7.68
C ALA A 91 39.64 -1.39 -8.10
N GLY A 92 40.60 -1.00 -7.26
CA GLY A 92 41.54 0.09 -7.44
C GLY A 92 42.42 0.13 -6.21
#